data_AF-A0A842MEQ9-F1
#
_entry.id   AF-A0A842MEQ9-F1
#
_cell.length_a   1.000
_cell.length_b   1.000
_cell.length_c   1.000
_cell.angle_alpha   90.00
_cell.angle_beta   90.00
_cell.angle_gamma   90.00
#
_symmetry.space_group_name_H-M   'P 1'
#
loop_
_entity.id
_entity.type
_entity.pdbx_description
1 polymer ?
#
loop_
_entity_poly.entity_id
_entity_poly.type
_entity_poly.pdbx_seq_one_letter_code
_entity_poly.pdbx_strand_id
1 'polypeptide(L)'
;MYITAVIKDRQGNRQEITARIDAEILVPIGMANKIKYAIDTNRLLAEFYMKMRKFADKDHAIEEILTDNLIVFDKFGNKDYEVHYRPEVPREDPPVEY
;
A
#
# COMPACT_ATOMS: atom_id res chain seq x y z
N MET A 1 -3.20 7.14 2.04
CA MET A 1 -3.26 5.82 1.41
C MET A 1 -1.87 5.27 1.24
N TYR A 2 -1.66 3.99 1.49
CA TYR A 2 -0.34 3.37 1.40
C TYR A 2 -0.37 1.91 0.95
N ILE A 3 0.78 1.46 0.47
CA ILE A 3 1.14 0.06 0.24
C ILE A 3 2.53 -0.14 0.83
N THR A 4 2.66 -1.04 1.79
CA THR A 4 3.97 -1.49 2.30
C THR A 4 4.17 -2.93 1.88
N ALA A 5 5.32 -3.25 1.30
CA ALA A 5 5.71 -4.62 1.03
C ALA A 5 6.92 -5.01 1.86
N VAL A 6 6.89 -6.20 2.46
CA VAL A 6 8.04 -6.84 3.10
C VAL A 6 8.66 -7.77 2.06
N ILE A 7 9.90 -7.48 1.70
CA ILE A 7 10.67 -8.24 0.72
C ILE A 7 11.77 -8.99 1.45
N LYS A 8 11.92 -10.28 1.13
CA LYS A 8 13.02 -11.10 1.61
C LYS A 8 13.98 -11.41 0.48
N ASP A 9 15.26 -11.17 0.72
CA ASP A 9 16.31 -11.60 -0.19
C ASP A 9 16.73 -13.06 0.05
N ARG A 10 17.54 -13.60 -0.85
CA ARG A 10 18.08 -14.97 -0.75
C ARG A 10 19.00 -15.20 0.45
N GLN A 11 19.54 -14.13 1.04
CA GLN A 11 20.36 -14.18 2.26
C GLN A 11 19.49 -14.18 3.53
N GLY A 12 18.18 -13.99 3.39
CA GLY A 12 17.21 -13.93 4.46
C GLY A 12 16.99 -12.54 5.04
N ASN A 13 17.59 -11.49 4.49
CA ASN A 13 17.37 -10.13 4.96
C ASN A 13 16.00 -9.63 4.51
N ARG A 14 15.32 -8.92 5.42
CA ARG A 14 14.01 -8.33 5.18
C ARG A 14 14.13 -6.83 4.97
N GLN A 15 13.45 -6.34 3.94
CA GLN A 15 13.39 -4.93 3.60
C GLN A 15 11.93 -4.50 3.44
N GLU A 16 11.56 -3.39 4.07
CA GLU A 16 10.24 -2.80 3.94
C GLU A 16 10.25 -1.70 2.88
N ILE A 17 9.28 -1.76 1.96
CA ILE A 17 9.12 -0.79 0.88
C ILE A 17 7.72 -0.21 0.95
N THR A 18 7.65 1.06 1.32
CA THR A 18 6.38 1.79 1.42
C THR A 18 6.21 2.77 0.26
N ALA A 19 5.07 2.68 -0.43
CA ALA A 19 4.52 3.72 -1.29
C ALA A 19 3.36 4.40 -0.57
N ARG A 20 3.29 5.73 -0.64
CA ARG A 20 2.27 6.51 0.05
C ARG A 20 1.84 7.66 -0.84
N ILE A 21 0.54 7.87 -0.90
CA ILE A 21 -0.04 9.08 -1.48
C ILE A 21 -1.02 9.71 -0.50
N ASP A 22 -1.08 11.04 -0.55
CA ASP A 22 -2.13 11.79 0.10
C ASP A 22 -3.38 11.70 -0.76
N ALA A 23 -4.41 11.04 -0.23
CA ALA A 23 -5.70 10.95 -0.88
C ALA A 23 -6.73 11.57 0.05
N GLU A 24 -7.49 12.54 -0.46
CA GLU A 24 -8.55 13.21 0.29
C GLU A 24 -9.79 12.32 0.47
N ILE A 25 -9.92 11.25 -0.33
CA ILE A 25 -11.11 10.40 -0.37
C ILE A 25 -10.79 9.05 0.25
N LEU A 26 -11.36 8.78 1.42
CA LEU A 26 -11.31 7.48 2.08
C LEU A 26 -12.40 6.53 1.57
N VAL A 27 -13.60 7.06 1.31
CA VAL A 27 -14.74 6.29 0.79
C VAL A 27 -15.34 7.03 -0.40
N PRO A 28 -15.27 6.47 -1.63
CA PRO A 28 -15.75 7.16 -2.82
C PRO A 28 -17.29 7.12 -2.91
N ILE A 29 -17.94 8.18 -2.42
CA ILE A 29 -19.39 8.39 -2.55
C ILE A 29 -19.68 9.24 -3.79
N GLY A 30 -20.40 8.70 -4.76
CA GLY A 30 -20.73 9.37 -6.02
C GLY A 30 -19.70 9.18 -7.14
N MET A 31 -20.09 9.46 -8.40
CA MET A 31 -19.30 9.12 -9.58
C MET A 31 -17.97 9.90 -9.67
N ALA A 32 -18.00 11.20 -9.37
CA ALA A 32 -16.78 12.03 -9.41
C ALA A 32 -15.73 11.56 -8.39
N ASN A 33 -16.17 11.23 -7.17
CA ASN A 33 -15.28 10.71 -6.13
C ASN A 33 -14.73 9.32 -6.45
N LYS A 34 -15.53 8.46 -7.11
CA LYS A 34 -15.04 7.17 -7.64
C LYS A 34 -13.93 7.35 -8.66
N ILE A 35 -14.06 8.32 -9.57
CA ILE A 35 -13.02 8.62 -10.56
C ILE A 35 -11.74 9.12 -9.88
N LYS A 36 -11.86 10.11 -8.98
CA LYS A 36 -10.69 10.63 -8.25
C LYS A 36 -10.00 9.54 -7.42
N TYR A 37 -10.77 8.74 -6.69
CA TYR A 37 -10.25 7.59 -5.93
C TYR A 37 -9.55 6.56 -6.82
N ALA A 38 -10.06 6.30 -8.03
CA ALA A 38 -9.41 5.40 -8.98
C ALA A 38 -8.09 5.97 -9.51
N ILE A 39 -8.04 7.28 -9.78
CA ILE A 39 -6.80 7.99 -10.19
C ILE A 39 -5.76 7.89 -9.07
N ASP A 40 -6.15 8.18 -7.83
CA ASP A 40 -5.28 8.11 -6.67
C ASP A 40 -4.79 6.67 -6.47
N THR A 41 -5.67 5.68 -6.51
CA THR A 41 -5.29 4.26 -6.42
C THR A 41 -4.30 3.85 -7.51
N ASN A 42 -4.50 4.27 -8.76
CA ASN A 42 -3.56 3.98 -9.85
C ASN A 42 -2.21 4.67 -9.65
N ARG A 43 -2.19 5.90 -9.14
CA ARG A 43 -0.96 6.62 -8.81
C ARG A 43 -0.18 5.91 -7.70
N LEU A 44 -0.88 5.44 -6.66
CA LEU A 44 -0.29 4.67 -5.57
C LEU A 44 0.35 3.36 -6.09
N LEU A 45 -0.38 2.62 -6.95
CA LEU A 45 0.14 1.41 -7.58
C LEU A 45 1.37 1.70 -8.45
N ALA A 46 1.34 2.77 -9.25
CA ALA A 46 2.47 3.14 -10.09
C ALA A 46 3.72 3.47 -9.25
N GLU A 47 3.58 4.23 -8.18
CA GLU A 47 4.68 4.54 -7.27
C GLU A 47 5.22 3.27 -6.59
N PHE A 48 4.34 2.38 -6.15
CA PHE A 48 4.71 1.09 -5.59
C PHE A 48 5.51 0.25 -6.59
N TYR A 49 5.02 0.07 -7.81
CA TYR A 49 5.74 -0.69 -8.85
C TYR A 49 7.08 -0.07 -9.21
N MET A 50 7.19 1.26 -9.23
CA MET A 50 8.47 1.93 -9.43
C MET A 50 9.48 1.60 -8.33
N LYS A 51 9.06 1.61 -7.05
CA LYS A 51 9.90 1.25 -5.91
C LYS A 51 10.26 -0.23 -5.90
N MET A 52 9.33 -1.09 -6.32
CA MET A 52 9.51 -2.54 -6.43
C MET A 52 10.41 -2.95 -7.60
N ARG A 53 10.59 -2.10 -8.62
CA ARG A 53 11.37 -2.42 -9.83
C ARG A 53 12.80 -2.91 -9.52
N LYS A 54 13.44 -2.36 -8.48
CA LYS A 54 14.79 -2.76 -8.06
C LYS A 54 14.85 -4.13 -7.35
N PHE A 55 13.70 -4.72 -7.04
CA PHE A 55 13.54 -6.02 -6.38
C PHE A 55 12.82 -7.04 -7.27
N ALA A 56 12.70 -6.76 -8.57
CA ALA A 56 12.05 -7.66 -9.53
C ALA A 56 12.96 -8.82 -10.00
N ASP A 57 14.14 -8.97 -9.39
CA ASP A 57 15.04 -10.08 -9.70
C ASP A 57 14.57 -11.39 -9.04
N LYS A 58 15.24 -12.50 -9.36
CA LYS A 58 14.88 -13.83 -8.84
C LYS A 58 15.36 -14.08 -7.41
N ASP A 59 16.16 -13.18 -6.84
CA ASP A 59 16.74 -13.33 -5.51
C ASP A 59 15.91 -12.63 -4.43
N HIS A 60 14.88 -11.87 -4.82
CA HIS A 60 13.93 -11.22 -3.93
C HIS A 60 12.53 -11.84 -4.08
N ALA A 61 11.89 -12.12 -2.94
CA ALA A 61 10.50 -12.56 -2.86
C ALA A 61 9.71 -11.62 -1.97
N ILE A 62 8.49 -11.29 -2.39
CA ILE A 62 7.54 -10.58 -1.52
C ILE A 62 7.03 -11.61 -0.50
N GLU A 63 7.15 -11.33 0.79
CA GLU A 63 6.55 -12.14 1.86
C GLU A 63 5.17 -11.59 2.24
N GLU A 64 5.05 -10.27 2.35
CA GLU A 64 3.86 -9.61 2.89
C GLU A 64 3.57 -8.30 2.15
N ILE A 65 2.28 -7.99 1.95
CA ILE A 65 1.78 -6.68 1.54
C ILE A 65 0.79 -6.16 2.59
N LEU A 66 0.97 -4.92 3.03
CA LEU A 66 0.10 -4.19 3.94
C LEU A 66 -0.50 -3.00 3.20
N THR A 67 -1.80 -2.76 3.33
CA THR A 67 -2.47 -1.61 2.71
C THR A 67 -3.71 -1.15 3.48
N ASP A 68 -4.01 0.14 3.42
CA ASP A 68 -5.27 0.75 3.88
C ASP A 68 -6.33 0.86 2.77
N ASN A 69 -6.02 0.41 1.55
CA ASN A 69 -6.91 0.49 0.40
C ASN A 69 -7.51 -0.87 0.04
N LEU A 70 -8.85 -0.97 0.11
CA LEU A 70 -9.59 -2.20 -0.20
C LEU A 70 -9.43 -2.67 -1.66
N ILE A 71 -9.31 -1.75 -2.63
CA ILE A 71 -9.09 -2.12 -4.04
C ILE A 71 -7.71 -2.74 -4.22
N VAL A 72 -6.71 -2.22 -3.50
CA VAL A 72 -5.35 -2.77 -3.54
C VAL A 72 -5.32 -4.14 -2.87
N PHE A 73 -5.97 -4.28 -1.72
CA PHE A 73 -6.12 -5.54 -1.00
C PHE A 73 -6.72 -6.64 -1.92
N ASP A 74 -7.83 -6.34 -2.59
CA ASP A 74 -8.50 -7.27 -3.51
C ASP A 74 -7.61 -7.63 -4.72
N LYS A 75 -6.90 -6.65 -5.30
CA LYS A 75 -5.97 -6.89 -6.42
C LYS A 75 -4.82 -7.83 -6.07
N PHE A 76 -4.35 -7.80 -4.83
CA PHE A 76 -3.17 -8.56 -4.40
C PHE A 76 -3.51 -9.89 -3.73
N GLY A 77 -4.75 -10.12 -3.29
CA GLY A 77 -5.17 -11.31 -2.54
C GLY A 77 -5.06 -12.66 -3.26
N ASN A 78 -4.68 -12.70 -4.55
CA ASN A 78 -4.57 -13.91 -5.37
C ASN A 78 -3.11 -14.30 -5.70
N LYS A 79 -2.17 -14.04 -4.78
CA LYS A 79 -0.73 -14.22 -5.02
C LYS A 79 -0.06 -15.04 -3.91
N ASP A 80 1.16 -15.50 -4.17
CA ASP A 80 1.96 -16.37 -3.29
C ASP A 80 2.48 -15.67 -2.02
N TYR A 81 1.92 -14.54 -1.64
CA TYR A 81 2.33 -13.73 -0.49
C TYR A 81 1.11 -13.30 0.34
N GLU A 82 1.34 -13.02 1.61
CA GLU A 82 0.26 -12.59 2.51
C GLU A 82 -0.14 -11.14 2.23
N VAL A 83 -1.43 -10.84 2.29
CA VAL A 83 -1.94 -9.48 2.12
C VAL A 83 -2.80 -9.13 3.33
N HIS A 84 -2.48 -8.01 3.97
CA HIS A 84 -3.10 -7.55 5.20
C HIS A 84 -3.74 -6.18 5.00
N TYR A 85 -5.04 -6.09 5.29
CA TYR A 85 -5.73 -4.82 5.35
C TYR A 85 -5.48 -4.16 6.70
N ARG A 86 -4.76 -3.04 6.71
CA ARG A 86 -4.50 -2.24 7.92
C ARG A 86 -4.89 -0.79 7.64
N PRO A 87 -6.12 -0.38 7.98
CA PRO A 87 -6.52 1.01 7.81
C PRO A 87 -5.58 1.88 8.65
N GLU A 88 -4.99 2.89 8.02
CA GLU A 88 -4.26 3.89 8.77
C GLU A 88 -5.28 4.65 9.61
N VAL A 89 -5.30 4.36 10.92
CA VAL A 89 -6.06 5.16 11.87
C VAL A 89 -5.43 6.55 11.82
N PRO A 90 -6.21 7.62 11.56
CA PRO A 90 -5.70 8.98 11.69
C PRO A 90 -5.04 9.09 13.06
N ARG A 91 -3.80 9.58 13.13
CA ARG A 91 -3.25 10.00 14.42
C ARG A 91 -4.17 11.10 14.92
N GLU A 92 -5.06 10.78 15.86
CA GLU A 92 -5.57 11.79 16.77
C GLU A 92 -4.32 12.33 17.44
N ASP A 93 -3.94 13.58 17.13
CA ASP A 93 -2.94 14.26 17.94
C ASP A 93 -3.40 14.12 19.40
N PRO A 94 -2.53 13.65 20.31
CA PRO A 94 -2.92 13.56 21.71
C PRO A 94 -3.43 14.94 22.13
N PRO A 95 -4.53 15.02 22.90
CA PRO A 95 -5.06 16.31 23.32
C PRO A 95 -3.94 17.09 24.01
N VAL A 96 -3.70 18.32 23.54
CA VAL A 96 -2.78 19.24 24.19
C VAL A 96 -3.36 19.52 25.57
N GLU A 97 -2.77 18.95 26.62
CA GLU A 97 -3.07 19.32 28.00
C GLU A 97 -2.63 20.78 28.21
N TYR A 98 -3.59 21.65 28.54
CA TYR A 98 -3.36 23.06 28.90
C TYR A 98 -3.06 23.21 30.39
#